data_AF-A0A6G1BRW1-F1
#
_entry.id   AF-A0A6G1BRW1-F1
#
_cell.length_a   1.000
_cell.length_b   1.000
_cell.length_c   1.000
_cell.angle_alpha   90.00
_cell.angle_beta   90.00
_cell.angle_gamma   90.00
#
_symmetry.space_group_name_H-M   'P 1'
#
loop_
_entity.id
_entity.type
_entity.pdbx_description
1 polymer ?
#
loop_
_entity_poly.entity_id
_entity_poly.type
_entity_poly.pdbx_seq_one_letter_code
_entity_poly.pdbx_strand_id
1 'polypeptide(L)'
;MSPLPLPFSSTASPCQTPSVRGVAPAVEFVSPPAGAVDDLDADHDDAPLRFRSIDNVLGPATPLGLTNQEVQEELMMVSGEEPTSFAQAEQEKAWRHVMFEEITSIEENKT
;
A
#
# COMPACT_ATOMS: atom_id res chain seq x y z
N MET A 1 -41.41 -45.99 6.44
CA MET A 1 -41.13 -45.09 7.58
C MET A 1 -39.80 -44.40 7.28
N SER A 2 -39.87 -43.20 6.71
CA SER A 2 -38.70 -42.41 6.33
C SER A 2 -38.22 -41.58 7.54
N PRO A 3 -36.91 -41.49 7.82
CA PRO A 3 -36.43 -40.66 8.93
C PRO A 3 -36.47 -39.17 8.57
N LEU A 4 -36.80 -38.33 9.55
CA LEU A 4 -36.74 -36.86 9.50
C LEU A 4 -35.30 -36.36 9.33
N PRO A 5 -35.06 -35.21 8.65
CA PRO A 5 -33.75 -34.59 8.61
C PRO A 5 -33.40 -33.95 9.95
N LEU A 6 -32.16 -34.16 10.41
CA LEU A 6 -31.59 -33.51 11.60
C LEU A 6 -31.26 -32.03 11.28
N PRO A 7 -31.34 -31.12 12.27
CA PRO A 7 -30.94 -29.73 12.07
C PRO A 7 -29.43 -29.65 11.83
N PHE A 8 -29.03 -28.99 10.75
CA PHE A 8 -27.63 -28.62 10.53
C PHE A 8 -27.18 -27.67 11.64
N SER A 9 -26.42 -28.18 12.61
CA SER A 9 -25.65 -27.32 13.50
C SER A 9 -24.57 -26.64 12.67
N SER A 10 -24.82 -25.38 12.30
CA SER A 10 -23.83 -24.49 11.71
C SER A 10 -22.71 -24.29 12.74
N THR A 11 -21.71 -25.16 12.70
CA THR A 11 -20.47 -24.95 13.42
C THR A 11 -19.66 -23.99 12.57
N ALA A 12 -19.75 -22.71 12.92
CA ALA A 12 -18.86 -21.69 12.37
C ALA A 12 -17.42 -22.17 12.56
N SER A 13 -16.78 -22.55 11.46
CA SER A 13 -15.36 -22.85 11.46
C SER A 13 -14.62 -21.56 11.80
N PRO A 14 -13.80 -21.50 12.86
CA PRO A 14 -12.89 -20.38 13.01
C PRO A 14 -11.96 -20.42 11.80
N CYS A 15 -12.01 -19.37 10.98
CA CYS A 15 -11.02 -19.10 9.95
C CYS A 15 -9.66 -19.00 10.65
N GLN A 16 -8.93 -20.12 10.72
CA GLN A 16 -7.54 -20.11 11.15
C GLN A 16 -6.74 -19.52 10.01
N THR A 17 -6.44 -18.23 10.13
CA THR A 17 -5.35 -17.62 9.40
C THR A 17 -4.08 -18.44 9.68
N PRO A 18 -3.25 -18.74 8.68
CA PRO A 18 -1.94 -19.33 8.95
C PRO A 18 -1.15 -18.31 9.76
N SER A 19 -1.03 -18.54 11.07
CA SER A 19 -0.10 -17.84 11.92
C SER A 19 1.30 -18.25 11.48
N VAL A 20 1.88 -17.48 10.55
CA VAL A 20 3.32 -17.45 10.37
C VAL A 20 3.87 -16.83 11.64
N ARG A 21 4.10 -17.66 12.66
CA ARG A 21 4.76 -17.27 13.90
C ARG A 21 6.26 -17.14 13.63
N GLY A 22 6.63 -16.20 12.77
CA GLY A 22 7.84 -15.43 13.02
C GLY A 22 7.52 -14.54 14.22
N VAL A 23 8.38 -14.50 15.23
CA VAL A 23 8.30 -13.47 16.27
C VAL A 23 8.52 -12.15 15.54
N ALA A 24 7.45 -11.49 15.10
CA ALA A 24 7.53 -10.09 14.73
C ALA A 24 8.06 -9.37 15.99
N PRO A 25 9.13 -8.57 15.88
CA PRO A 25 9.64 -7.84 17.02
C PRO A 25 8.50 -7.02 17.62
N ALA A 26 8.40 -7.02 18.94
CA ALA A 26 7.43 -6.18 19.63
C ALA A 26 7.63 -4.73 19.20
N VAL A 27 6.52 -4.01 18.96
CA VAL A 27 6.56 -2.59 18.65
C VAL A 27 7.14 -1.85 19.85
N GLU A 28 8.31 -1.27 19.69
CA GLU A 28 9.03 -0.50 20.71
C GLU A 28 9.00 0.97 20.31
N PHE A 29 8.42 1.81 21.17
CA PHE A 29 8.41 3.25 20.96
C PHE A 29 9.64 3.88 21.61
N VAL A 30 10.25 4.82 20.91
CA VAL A 30 11.43 5.58 21.37
C VAL A 30 11.07 7.05 21.56
N SER A 31 11.94 7.80 22.22
CA SER A 31 11.79 9.26 22.31
C SER A 31 12.07 9.92 20.96
N PRO A 32 11.37 11.02 20.64
CA PRO A 32 11.68 11.82 19.46
C PRO A 32 13.12 12.35 19.48
N PRO A 33 13.77 12.50 18.31
CA PRO A 33 14.96 13.32 18.20
C PRO A 33 14.66 14.79 18.56
N ALA A 34 15.68 15.54 18.94
CA ALA A 34 15.52 16.96 19.25
C ALA A 34 14.98 17.71 18.03
N GLY A 35 13.92 18.51 18.23
CA GLY A 35 13.28 19.29 17.16
C GLY A 35 12.22 18.53 16.34
N ALA A 36 11.95 17.25 16.61
CA ALA A 36 11.00 16.47 15.79
C ALA A 36 9.55 17.03 15.78
N VAL A 37 9.21 17.85 16.77
CA VAL A 37 7.90 18.53 16.84
C VAL A 37 7.84 19.79 15.96
N ASP A 38 9.00 20.39 15.68
CA ASP A 38 9.10 21.58 14.84
C ASP A 38 8.95 21.24 13.34
N ASP A 39 9.13 19.97 12.98
CA ASP A 39 8.98 19.44 11.61
C ASP A 39 7.55 18.98 11.28
N LEU A 40 6.59 19.14 12.20
CA LEU A 40 5.20 18.79 11.96
C LEU A 40 4.52 19.84 11.07
N ASP A 41 3.69 19.38 10.13
CA ASP A 41 2.90 20.25 9.27
C ASP A 41 1.69 20.85 10.01
N ALA A 42 1.05 21.83 9.37
CA ALA A 42 -0.06 22.57 9.97
C ALA A 42 -1.36 21.75 10.07
N ASP A 43 -1.44 20.60 9.39
CA ASP A 43 -2.56 19.67 9.40
C ASP A 43 -2.39 18.51 10.39
N HIS A 44 -1.24 18.40 11.08
CA HIS A 44 -1.11 17.48 12.19
C HIS A 44 -2.12 17.84 13.30
N ASP A 45 -3.05 16.91 13.57
CA ASP A 45 -4.02 17.01 14.65
C ASP A 45 -3.37 16.67 16.01
N ASP A 46 -4.17 16.63 17.09
CA ASP A 46 -3.70 16.26 18.42
C ASP A 46 -3.47 14.73 18.58
N ALA A 47 -3.28 13.98 17.48
CA ALA A 47 -3.04 12.55 17.56
C ALA A 47 -1.69 12.25 18.25
N PRO A 48 -1.62 11.19 19.09
CA PRO A 48 -0.37 10.84 19.76
C PRO A 48 0.73 10.41 18.78
N LEU A 49 1.86 11.12 18.82
CA LEU A 49 3.07 10.75 18.08
C LEU A 49 3.67 9.44 18.61
N ARG A 50 4.12 8.59 17.68
CA ARG A 50 4.65 7.25 17.97
C ARG A 50 5.96 7.01 17.22
N PHE A 51 7.07 7.44 17.82
CA PHE A 51 8.40 7.27 17.23
C PHE A 51 8.89 5.84 17.42
N ARG A 52 9.52 5.27 16.38
CA ARG A 52 10.14 3.94 16.41
C ARG A 52 11.52 4.02 15.77
N SER A 53 12.46 3.19 16.20
CA SER A 53 13.74 3.06 15.49
C SER A 53 13.55 2.35 14.16
N ILE A 54 14.42 2.65 13.18
CA ILE A 54 14.41 1.97 11.88
C ILE A 54 14.60 0.46 12.08
N ASP A 55 15.46 0.05 13.00
CA ASP A 55 15.67 -1.37 13.33
C ASP A 55 14.40 -2.03 13.87
N ASN A 56 13.60 -1.32 14.67
CA ASN A 56 12.33 -1.85 15.17
C ASN A 56 11.27 -1.94 14.06
N VAL A 57 11.32 -1.06 13.05
CA VAL A 57 10.43 -1.09 11.88
C VAL A 57 10.81 -2.21 10.92
N LEU A 58 12.09 -2.34 10.58
CA LEU A 58 12.62 -3.35 9.66
C LEU A 58 12.73 -4.74 10.30
N GLY A 59 12.76 -4.79 11.63
CA GLY A 59 12.99 -5.99 12.42
C GLY A 59 14.42 -6.52 12.27
N PRO A 60 14.68 -7.81 12.60
CA PRO A 60 15.96 -8.45 12.32
C PRO A 60 16.11 -8.63 10.80
N ALA A 61 16.31 -7.53 10.09
CA ALA A 61 16.60 -7.52 8.68
C ALA A 61 18.03 -8.04 8.50
N THR A 62 18.17 -9.08 7.67
CA THR A 62 19.45 -9.30 7.00
C THR A 62 19.80 -7.99 6.30
N PRO A 63 21.04 -7.47 6.41
CA PRO A 63 21.42 -6.27 5.68
C PRO A 63 20.98 -6.45 4.23
N LEU A 64 20.08 -5.57 3.76
CA LEU A 64 19.76 -5.42 2.33
C LEU A 64 21.03 -4.87 1.68
N GLY A 65 22.05 -5.71 1.56
CA GLY A 65 23.36 -5.32 1.12
C GLY A 65 23.29 -5.04 -0.36
N LEU A 66 23.07 -3.77 -0.75
CA LEU A 66 22.95 -3.31 -2.15
C LEU A 66 22.35 -4.40 -3.05
N THR A 67 21.31 -5.08 -2.57
CA THR A 67 20.72 -6.13 -3.35
C THR A 67 20.11 -5.41 -4.52
N ASN A 68 20.48 -5.81 -5.74
CA ASN A 68 19.62 -5.61 -6.90
C ASN A 68 18.28 -6.25 -6.53
N GLN A 69 17.42 -5.52 -5.81
CA GLN A 69 16.01 -5.78 -5.89
C GLN A 69 15.76 -5.68 -7.38
N GLU A 70 15.44 -6.83 -7.98
CA GLU A 70 14.93 -6.90 -9.33
C GLU A 70 13.61 -6.15 -9.27
N VAL A 71 13.71 -4.81 -9.29
CA VAL A 71 12.57 -3.91 -9.37
C VAL A 71 12.02 -4.25 -10.74
N GLN A 72 10.89 -4.96 -10.77
CA GLN A 72 10.27 -5.38 -12.02
C GLN A 72 10.24 -4.17 -12.96
N GLU A 73 10.71 -4.35 -14.20
CA GLU A 73 10.70 -3.26 -15.20
C GLU A 73 9.29 -2.65 -15.33
N GLU A 74 8.24 -3.43 -15.10
CA GLU A 74 6.85 -2.95 -14.98
C GLU A 74 6.66 -1.85 -13.92
N LEU A 75 7.31 -1.93 -12.75
CA LEU A 75 7.28 -0.88 -11.73
C LEU A 75 8.02 0.38 -12.18
N MET A 76 8.98 0.25 -13.10
CA MET A 76 9.72 1.37 -13.72
C MET A 76 9.10 1.89 -15.02
N MET A 77 8.12 1.20 -15.62
CA MET A 77 7.58 1.57 -16.94
C MET A 77 6.73 2.86 -16.94
N VAL A 78 6.35 3.37 -15.76
CA VAL A 78 5.73 4.71 -15.62
C VAL A 78 6.81 5.73 -15.25
N SER A 79 7.82 5.89 -16.12
CA SER A 79 8.82 6.96 -15.99
C SER A 79 8.70 7.97 -17.14
N GLY A 80 7.46 8.33 -17.50
CA GLY A 80 7.22 9.58 -18.22
C GLY A 80 7.10 10.71 -17.20
N GLU A 81 7.79 11.83 -17.42
CA GLU A 81 7.56 13.03 -16.61
C GLU A 81 6.11 13.49 -16.81
N GLU A 82 5.40 13.74 -15.70
CA GLU A 82 4.03 14.24 -15.78
C GLU A 82 4.06 15.70 -16.31
N PRO A 83 3.30 16.03 -17.36
CA PRO A 83 3.25 17.37 -17.90
C PRO A 83 2.72 18.33 -16.84
N THR A 84 3.43 19.43 -16.63
CA THR A 84 3.06 20.42 -15.62
C THR A 84 1.90 21.34 -16.07
N SER A 85 1.42 21.17 -17.30
CA SER A 85 0.28 21.91 -17.85
C SER A 85 -0.44 21.11 -18.93
N PHE A 86 -1.72 21.44 -19.14
CA PHE A 86 -2.52 20.87 -20.24
C PHE A 86 -1.88 21.12 -21.62
N ALA A 87 -1.37 22.34 -21.87
CA ALA A 87 -0.76 22.68 -23.15
C ALA A 87 0.47 21.84 -23.47
N GLN A 88 1.21 21.41 -22.44
CA GLN A 88 2.32 20.46 -22.59
C GLN A 88 1.78 19.05 -22.82
N ALA A 89 0.83 18.59 -22.01
CA ALA A 89 0.21 17.27 -22.13
C ALA A 89 -0.42 17.03 -23.52
N GLU A 90 -1.10 18.04 -24.07
CA GLU A 90 -1.76 17.97 -25.39
C GLU A 90 -0.75 17.75 -26.52
N GLN A 91 0.49 18.25 -26.40
CA GLN A 91 1.51 18.02 -27.41
C GLN A 91 2.08 16.60 -27.33
N GLU A 92 2.04 15.98 -26.17
CA GLU A 92 2.61 14.66 -25.92
C GLU A 92 1.71 13.53 -26.46
N LYS A 93 2.26 12.75 -27.40
CA LYS A 93 1.52 11.69 -28.11
C LYS A 93 1.04 10.59 -27.17
N ALA A 94 1.85 10.22 -26.18
CA ALA A 94 1.51 9.18 -25.21
C ALA A 94 0.31 9.61 -24.35
N TRP A 95 0.34 10.83 -23.80
CA TRP A 95 -0.77 11.41 -23.04
C TRP A 95 -2.06 11.51 -23.84
N ARG A 96 -2.00 12.01 -25.07
CA ARG A 96 -3.18 12.04 -25.96
C ARG A 96 -3.74 10.66 -26.25
N HIS A 97 -2.88 9.67 -26.43
CA HIS A 97 -3.31 8.31 -26.71
C HIS A 97 -4.08 7.72 -25.53
N VAL A 98 -3.50 7.79 -24.32
CA VAL A 98 -4.14 7.32 -23.09
C VAL A 98 -5.44 8.07 -22.80
N MET A 99 -5.47 9.38 -22.98
CA MET A 99 -6.70 10.16 -22.80
C MET A 99 -7.81 9.76 -23.78
N PHE A 100 -7.46 9.39 -25.01
CA PHE A 100 -8.43 8.90 -25.97
C PHE A 100 -8.95 7.50 -25.59
N GLU A 101 -8.07 6.61 -25.13
CA GLU A 101 -8.46 5.28 -24.62
C GLU A 101 -9.38 5.39 -23.41
N GLU A 102 -9.08 6.29 -22.46
CA GLU A 102 -9.90 6.53 -21.27
C GLU A 102 -11.30 7.03 -21.65
N ILE A 103 -11.40 8.04 -22.51
CA ILE A 103 -12.71 8.54 -22.98
C ILE A 103 -13.49 7.45 -23.69
N THR A 104 -12.83 6.65 -24.54
CA THR A 104 -13.46 5.53 -25.24
C THR A 104 -13.97 4.49 -24.24
N SER A 105 -13.18 4.14 -23.22
CA SER A 105 -13.57 3.21 -22.15
C SER A 105 -14.77 3.71 -21.34
N ILE A 106 -14.84 5.00 -21.03
CA ILE A 106 -15.99 5.61 -20.33
C ILE A 106 -17.26 5.48 -21.19
N GLU A 107 -17.17 5.81 -22.48
CA GLU A 107 -18.31 5.68 -23.40
C GLU A 107 -18.76 4.22 -23.57
N GLU A 108 -17.82 3.29 -23.64
CA GLU A 108 -18.08 1.86 -23.75
C GLU A 108 -18.73 1.27 -22.49
N ASN A 109 -18.35 1.75 -21.31
CA ASN A 109 -18.87 1.28 -20.02
C ASN A 109 -20.35 1.65 -19.77
N LYS A 110 -20.93 2.61 -20.51
CA LYS A 110 -22.36 3.01 -20.45
C LYS A 110 -22.88 3.33 -19.05
N THR A 111 -22.01 3.89 -18.20
CA THR A 111 -22.31 4.27 -16.81
C THR A 111 -22.41 5.77 -16.65
#